data_AF-A0A962EF92-F1
#
_entry.id   AF-A0A962EF92-F1
#
_cell.length_a   1.000
_cell.length_b   1.000
_cell.length_c   1.000
_cell.angle_alpha   90.00
_cell.angle_beta   90.00
_cell.angle_gamma   90.00
#
_symmetry.space_group_name_H-M   'P 1'
#
loop_
_entity.id
_entity.type
_entity.pdbx_description
1 polymer ?
#
loop_
_entity_poly.entity_id
_entity_poly.type
_entity_poly.pdbx_seq_one_letter_code
_entity_poly.pdbx_strand_id
1 'polypeptide(L)'
;MTAERLTNALQHRLEALYDLDLPAQVADHVFSDAELARRLRGSGQRQAREQLLVQQGGDELSLSLYLDRALLEPLIERNPLRAFELELLDAFAAVIEGVSHFVCVVWHALHERPCTQLELELQAEVDKFALLHQLWREQRADSPQPLLACLFEHISFERGLDAVESERYRLASHYAAR
;
A
#
# COMPACT_ATOMS: atom_id res chain seq x y z
N MET A 1 -14.04 -3.59 -12.09
CA MET A 1 -13.30 -4.39 -11.07
C MET A 1 -13.88 -4.03 -9.70
N THR A 2 -13.69 -4.79 -8.63
CA THR A 2 -14.11 -4.35 -7.28
C THR A 2 -12.88 -4.05 -6.43
N ALA A 3 -13.04 -3.38 -5.28
CA ALA A 3 -11.94 -3.09 -4.37
C ALA A 3 -11.27 -4.38 -3.89
N GLU A 4 -12.07 -5.37 -3.48
CA GLU A 4 -11.63 -6.68 -3.02
C GLU A 4 -10.84 -7.43 -4.12
N ARG A 5 -11.32 -7.36 -5.36
CA ARG A 5 -10.61 -7.99 -6.49
C ARG A 5 -9.30 -7.29 -6.83
N LEU A 6 -9.25 -5.96 -6.68
CA LEU A 6 -8.04 -5.18 -6.92
C LEU A 6 -6.99 -5.50 -5.85
N THR A 7 -7.35 -5.38 -4.58
CA THR A 7 -6.44 -5.62 -3.45
C THR A 7 -5.96 -7.07 -3.44
N ASN A 8 -6.84 -8.03 -3.68
CA ASN A 8 -6.44 -9.44 -3.74
C ASN A 8 -5.51 -9.75 -4.92
N ALA A 9 -5.70 -9.10 -6.07
CA ALA A 9 -4.77 -9.25 -7.20
C ALA A 9 -3.39 -8.66 -6.89
N LEU A 10 -3.32 -7.58 -6.10
CA LEU A 10 -2.06 -7.02 -5.63
C LEU A 10 -1.38 -7.92 -4.60
N GLN A 11 -2.13 -8.43 -3.62
CA GLN A 11 -1.60 -9.38 -2.64
C GLN A 11 -0.97 -10.60 -3.32
N HIS A 12 -1.69 -11.26 -4.24
CA HIS A 12 -1.14 -12.42 -4.94
C HIS A 12 0.13 -12.11 -5.75
N ARG A 13 0.25 -10.90 -6.29
CA ARG A 13 1.48 -10.47 -6.99
C ARG A 13 2.64 -10.30 -6.00
N LEU A 14 2.40 -9.76 -4.81
CA LEU A 14 3.42 -9.66 -3.76
C LEU A 14 3.81 -11.04 -3.24
N GLU A 15 2.84 -11.90 -2.98
CA GLU A 15 3.09 -13.29 -2.56
C GLU A 15 3.92 -14.04 -3.60
N ALA A 16 3.61 -13.89 -4.89
CA ALA A 16 4.41 -14.48 -5.97
C ALA A 16 5.82 -13.89 -6.07
N LEU A 17 5.98 -12.58 -5.82
CA LEU A 17 7.30 -11.92 -5.86
C LEU A 17 8.23 -12.42 -4.74
N TYR A 18 7.65 -12.71 -3.57
CA TYR A 18 8.38 -13.08 -2.36
C TYR A 18 8.29 -14.57 -2.00
N ASP A 19 7.65 -15.38 -2.83
CA ASP A 19 7.40 -16.80 -2.59
C ASP A 19 6.71 -17.06 -1.23
N LEU A 20 5.64 -16.30 -0.98
CA LEU A 20 4.86 -16.36 0.27
C LEU A 20 3.58 -17.18 0.07
N ASP A 21 3.15 -17.84 1.14
CA ASP A 21 1.85 -18.51 1.26
C ASP A 21 1.18 -18.01 2.54
N LEU A 22 0.39 -16.93 2.42
CA LEU A 22 -0.27 -16.31 3.57
C LEU A 22 -1.71 -16.83 3.71
N PRO A 23 -2.12 -17.24 4.93
CA PRO A 23 -3.46 -17.74 5.17
C PRO A 23 -4.54 -16.64 5.17
N ALA A 24 -4.15 -15.37 5.35
CA ALA A 24 -5.07 -14.23 5.43
C ALA A 24 -5.18 -13.52 4.07
N GLN A 25 -6.39 -13.14 3.68
CA GLN A 25 -6.68 -12.52 2.39
C GLN A 25 -7.14 -11.08 2.59
N VAL A 26 -6.42 -10.10 2.04
CA VAL A 26 -6.70 -8.66 2.19
C VAL A 26 -8.12 -8.28 1.77
N ALA A 27 -8.72 -9.04 0.84
CA ALA A 27 -10.11 -8.88 0.42
C ALA A 27 -11.12 -8.98 1.57
N ASP A 28 -10.82 -9.78 2.61
CA ASP A 28 -11.69 -9.95 3.77
C ASP A 28 -11.51 -8.85 4.82
N HIS A 29 -10.48 -8.01 4.66
CA HIS A 29 -10.09 -6.96 5.60
C HIS A 29 -10.26 -5.55 5.05
N VAL A 30 -10.64 -5.39 3.78
CA VAL A 30 -10.77 -4.08 3.13
C VAL A 30 -12.13 -3.44 3.40
N PHE A 31 -12.15 -2.14 3.68
CA PHE A 31 -13.38 -1.36 3.82
C PHE A 31 -13.17 0.11 3.41
N SER A 32 -14.27 0.82 3.12
CA SER A 32 -14.24 2.20 2.57
C SER A 32 -15.22 3.17 3.25
N ASP A 33 -15.68 2.84 4.45
CA ASP A 33 -16.53 3.74 5.25
C ASP A 33 -15.65 4.69 6.07
N ALA A 34 -15.62 5.96 5.68
CA ALA A 34 -14.83 7.01 6.33
C ALA A 34 -15.27 7.31 7.77
N GLU A 35 -16.56 7.14 8.10
CA GLU A 35 -17.08 7.29 9.46
C GLU A 35 -16.60 6.15 10.34
N LEU A 36 -16.70 4.91 9.84
CA LEU A 36 -16.17 3.74 10.54
C LEU A 36 -14.66 3.85 10.74
N ALA A 37 -13.91 4.25 9.70
CA ALA A 37 -12.46 4.42 9.78
C ALA A 37 -12.07 5.44 10.85
N ARG A 38 -12.78 6.57 10.92
CA ARG A 38 -12.57 7.59 11.96
C ARG A 38 -12.87 7.07 13.36
N ARG A 39 -13.92 6.26 13.52
CA ARG A 39 -14.26 5.65 14.82
C ARG A 39 -13.20 4.64 15.27
N LEU A 40 -12.70 3.80 14.37
CA LEU A 40 -11.69 2.79 14.67
C LEU A 40 -10.30 3.39 14.93
N ARG A 41 -9.92 4.43 14.17
CA ARG A 41 -8.66 5.16 14.34
C ARG A 41 -8.54 5.84 15.71
N GLY A 42 -9.66 6.27 16.30
CA GLY A 42 -9.68 7.03 17.55
C GLY A 42 -9.24 8.49 17.39
N SER A 43 -9.15 9.21 18.51
CA SER A 43 -8.77 10.63 18.54
C SER A 43 -7.25 10.81 18.48
N GLY A 44 -6.77 11.70 17.60
CA GLY A 44 -5.37 12.16 17.59
C GLY A 44 -4.53 11.64 16.43
N GLN A 45 -5.04 10.69 15.64
CA GLN A 45 -4.39 10.28 14.38
C GLN A 45 -5.01 11.00 13.17
N ARG A 46 -4.16 11.33 12.20
CA ARG A 46 -4.54 12.02 10.96
C ARG A 46 -5.50 11.17 10.12
N GLN A 47 -6.40 11.83 9.41
CA GLN A 47 -7.16 11.18 8.34
C GLN A 47 -6.26 11.02 7.11
N ALA A 48 -6.10 9.76 6.68
CA ALA A 48 -5.40 9.39 5.46
C ALA A 48 -6.38 8.72 4.47
N ARG A 49 -6.00 8.71 3.18
CA ARG A 49 -6.80 8.11 2.09
C ARG A 49 -6.64 6.59 2.04
N GLU A 50 -5.54 6.09 2.59
CA GLU A 50 -5.27 4.70 2.89
C GLU A 50 -4.86 4.63 4.37
N GLN A 51 -5.27 3.57 5.08
CA GLN A 51 -4.77 3.31 6.43
C GLN A 51 -4.94 1.84 6.82
N LEU A 52 -3.85 1.15 7.14
CA LEU A 52 -3.90 -0.12 7.86
C LEU A 52 -4.14 0.11 9.36
N LEU A 53 -5.28 -0.35 9.86
CA LEU A 53 -5.64 -0.33 11.27
C LEU A 53 -5.23 -1.66 11.91
N VAL A 54 -4.47 -1.57 13.00
CA VAL A 54 -3.92 -2.72 13.70
C VAL A 54 -4.28 -2.63 15.18
N GLN A 55 -4.86 -3.70 15.72
CA GLN A 55 -5.11 -3.86 17.15
C GLN A 55 -4.58 -5.20 17.62
N GLN A 56 -3.71 -5.18 18.63
CA GLN A 56 -3.23 -6.39 19.29
C GLN A 56 -3.94 -6.56 20.63
N GLY A 57 -4.45 -7.77 20.87
CA GLY A 57 -5.11 -8.16 22.13
C GLY A 57 -4.63 -9.54 22.57
N GLY A 58 -3.69 -9.59 23.51
CA GLY A 58 -3.03 -10.85 23.87
C GLY A 58 -2.27 -11.42 22.66
N ASP A 59 -2.57 -12.66 22.31
CA ASP A 59 -1.96 -13.37 21.18
C ASP A 59 -2.73 -13.15 19.86
N GLU A 60 -3.80 -12.37 19.86
CA GLU A 60 -4.60 -12.08 18.68
C GLU A 60 -4.21 -10.72 18.06
N LEU A 61 -4.15 -10.70 16.73
CA LEU A 61 -3.97 -9.50 15.93
C LEU A 61 -5.19 -9.28 15.04
N SER A 62 -5.86 -8.15 15.21
CA SER A 62 -6.96 -7.70 14.36
C SER A 62 -6.46 -6.66 13.35
N LEU A 63 -6.77 -6.89 12.08
CA LEU A 63 -6.35 -6.05 10.95
C LEU A 63 -7.56 -5.58 10.14
N SER A 64 -7.52 -4.32 9.69
CA SER A 64 -8.47 -3.78 8.72
C SER A 64 -7.80 -2.72 7.86
N LEU A 65 -7.93 -2.85 6.54
CA LEU A 65 -7.38 -1.92 5.57
C LEU A 65 -8.46 -0.94 5.11
N TYR A 66 -8.34 0.32 5.53
CA TYR A 66 -9.19 1.40 5.02
C TYR A 66 -8.66 1.90 3.69
N LEU A 67 -9.53 1.94 2.68
CA LEU A 67 -9.27 2.60 1.40
C LEU A 67 -10.41 3.56 1.08
N ASP A 68 -10.08 4.84 0.94
CA ASP A 68 -11.06 5.88 0.63
C ASP A 68 -11.73 5.62 -0.73
N ARG A 69 -13.04 5.91 -0.83
CA ARG A 69 -13.78 5.71 -2.07
C ARG A 69 -13.22 6.54 -3.23
N ALA A 70 -12.78 7.77 -2.96
CA ALA A 70 -12.19 8.63 -3.97
C ALA A 70 -10.85 8.07 -4.52
N LEU A 71 -10.15 7.25 -3.72
CA LEU A 71 -8.97 6.51 -4.16
C LEU A 71 -9.36 5.36 -5.10
N LEU A 72 -10.40 4.61 -4.74
CA LEU A 72 -10.82 3.38 -5.41
C LEU A 72 -11.58 3.60 -6.71
N GLU A 73 -12.45 4.62 -6.77
CA GLU A 73 -13.32 4.91 -7.92
C GLU A 73 -12.57 4.92 -9.27
N PRO A 74 -11.50 5.72 -9.47
CA PRO A 74 -10.80 5.75 -10.76
C PRO A 74 -10.09 4.42 -11.08
N LEU A 75 -9.61 3.69 -10.07
CA LEU A 75 -8.92 2.42 -10.23
C LEU A 75 -9.89 1.29 -10.62
N ILE A 76 -11.11 1.31 -10.07
CA ILE A 76 -12.17 0.36 -10.38
C ILE A 76 -12.67 0.55 -11.82
N GLU A 77 -12.80 1.81 -12.24
CA GLU A 77 -13.28 2.19 -13.57
C GLU A 77 -12.25 1.86 -14.65
N ARG A 78 -11.00 2.32 -14.49
CA ARG A 78 -9.95 2.21 -15.53
C ARG A 78 -9.14 0.92 -15.45
N ASN A 79 -9.09 0.28 -14.29
CA ASN A 79 -8.40 -0.99 -14.05
C ASN A 79 -6.91 -0.97 -14.47
N PRO A 80 -6.01 -0.43 -13.62
CA PRO A 80 -4.59 -0.33 -13.94
C PRO A 80 -3.93 -1.69 -14.18
N LEU A 81 -4.48 -2.78 -13.64
CA LEU A 81 -3.95 -4.14 -13.89
C LEU A 81 -4.12 -4.58 -15.34
N ARG A 82 -5.03 -3.97 -16.10
CA ARG A 82 -5.21 -4.20 -17.54
C ARG A 82 -4.46 -3.16 -18.39
N ALA A 83 -4.55 -1.90 -18.00
CA ALA A 83 -3.92 -0.78 -18.69
C ALA A 83 -3.56 0.30 -17.67
N PHE A 84 -2.30 0.37 -17.31
CA PHE A 84 -1.73 1.33 -16.38
C PHE A 84 -1.41 2.63 -17.11
N GLU A 85 -1.89 3.72 -16.53
CA GLU A 85 -1.74 5.08 -17.01
C GLU A 85 -1.14 5.92 -15.87
N LEU A 86 -0.18 6.80 -16.18
CA LEU A 86 0.57 7.54 -15.16
C LEU A 86 -0.34 8.45 -14.31
N GLU A 87 -1.49 8.87 -14.84
CA GLU A 87 -2.50 9.65 -14.11
C GLU A 87 -3.13 8.88 -12.94
N LEU A 88 -3.05 7.55 -12.95
CA LEU A 88 -3.52 6.70 -11.86
C LEU A 88 -2.44 6.43 -10.80
N LEU A 89 -1.20 6.87 -11.02
CA LEU A 89 -0.05 6.50 -10.20
C LEU A 89 -0.26 6.83 -8.72
N ASP A 90 -0.69 8.04 -8.37
CA ASP A 90 -0.89 8.45 -6.97
C ASP A 90 -1.92 7.55 -6.27
N ALA A 91 -3.09 7.37 -6.88
CA ALA A 91 -4.14 6.54 -6.30
C ALA A 91 -3.73 5.07 -6.20
N PHE A 92 -3.06 4.55 -7.24
CA PHE A 92 -2.67 3.15 -7.30
C PHE A 92 -1.50 2.83 -6.36
N ALA A 93 -0.53 3.74 -6.23
CA ALA A 93 0.58 3.64 -5.30
C ALA A 93 0.10 3.55 -3.85
N ALA A 94 -0.89 4.36 -3.46
CA ALA A 94 -1.48 4.29 -2.12
C ALA A 94 -2.19 2.94 -1.87
N VAL A 95 -2.90 2.39 -2.85
CA VAL A 95 -3.50 1.04 -2.69
C VAL A 95 -2.41 -0.02 -2.57
N ILE A 96 -1.33 0.07 -3.35
CA ILE A 96 -0.18 -0.86 -3.23
C ILE A 96 0.44 -0.77 -1.84
N GLU A 97 0.65 0.44 -1.31
CA GLU A 97 1.19 0.68 0.02
C GLU A 97 0.34 0.00 1.11
N GLY A 98 -0.98 0.18 1.08
CA GLY A 98 -1.86 -0.48 2.06
C GLY A 98 -1.86 -2.01 1.96
N VAL A 99 -1.80 -2.56 0.75
CA VAL A 99 -1.70 -4.02 0.56
C VAL A 99 -0.31 -4.53 1.00
N SER A 100 0.74 -3.78 0.73
CA SER A 100 2.11 -4.07 1.19
C SER A 100 2.18 -4.11 2.71
N HIS A 101 1.63 -3.09 3.39
CA HIS A 101 1.53 -3.06 4.84
C HIS A 101 0.78 -4.28 5.38
N PHE A 102 -0.35 -4.65 4.77
CA PHE A 102 -1.12 -5.82 5.18
C PHE A 102 -0.28 -7.11 5.06
N VAL A 103 0.33 -7.35 3.90
CA VAL A 103 1.17 -8.53 3.64
C VAL A 103 2.35 -8.58 4.62
N CYS A 104 3.03 -7.46 4.83
CA CYS A 104 4.18 -7.36 5.72
C CYS A 104 3.78 -7.67 7.18
N VAL A 105 2.71 -7.05 7.68
CA VAL A 105 2.24 -7.27 9.06
C VAL A 105 1.78 -8.71 9.28
N VAL A 106 1.04 -9.30 8.33
CA VAL A 106 0.61 -10.72 8.42
C VAL A 106 1.83 -11.63 8.46
N TRP A 107 2.82 -11.41 7.57
CA TRP A 107 4.04 -12.20 7.56
C TRP A 107 4.81 -12.09 8.89
N HIS A 108 4.98 -10.87 9.40
CA HIS A 108 5.66 -10.64 10.69
C HIS A 108 4.93 -11.32 11.86
N ALA A 109 3.59 -11.23 11.89
CA ALA A 109 2.78 -11.89 12.92
C ALA A 109 2.94 -13.41 12.91
N LEU A 110 2.90 -14.04 11.73
CA LEU A 110 3.07 -15.49 11.57
C LEU A 110 4.46 -15.99 11.97
N HIS A 111 5.46 -15.12 11.93
CA HIS A 111 6.82 -15.43 12.31
C HIS A 111 7.20 -14.94 13.72
N GLU A 112 6.22 -14.45 14.49
CA GLU A 112 6.42 -13.91 15.84
C GLU A 112 7.50 -12.80 15.87
N ARG A 113 7.55 -11.97 14.82
CA ARG A 113 8.52 -10.89 14.67
C ARG A 113 7.86 -9.52 14.86
N PRO A 114 8.47 -8.61 15.62
CA PRO A 114 8.04 -7.23 15.61
C PRO A 114 8.33 -6.59 14.25
N CYS A 115 7.53 -5.60 13.87
CA CYS A 115 7.81 -4.70 12.75
C CYS A 115 7.65 -3.25 13.22
N THR A 116 8.53 -2.38 12.75
CA THR A 116 8.47 -0.94 12.97
C THR A 116 7.73 -0.27 11.83
N GLN A 117 7.17 0.92 12.08
CA GLN A 117 6.54 1.70 11.00
C GLN A 117 7.55 2.02 9.89
N LEU A 118 8.82 2.26 10.20
CA LEU A 118 9.84 2.53 9.18
C LEU A 118 10.07 1.33 8.26
N GLU A 119 10.08 0.11 8.80
CA GLU A 119 10.19 -1.11 7.99
C GLU A 119 8.98 -1.29 7.08
N LEU A 120 7.77 -0.96 7.58
CA LEU A 120 6.55 -0.98 6.77
C LEU A 120 6.64 0.00 5.60
N GLU A 121 6.97 1.27 5.85
CA GLU A 121 7.09 2.26 4.77
C GLU A 121 8.19 1.89 3.77
N LEU A 122 9.32 1.37 4.26
CA LEU A 122 10.43 0.94 3.40
C LEU A 122 10.00 -0.21 2.49
N GLN A 123 9.34 -1.22 3.04
CA GLN A 123 8.82 -2.33 2.26
C GLN A 123 7.78 -1.85 1.23
N ALA A 124 6.91 -0.92 1.62
CA ALA A 124 5.93 -0.34 0.71
C ALA A 124 6.58 0.40 -0.47
N GLU A 125 7.67 1.13 -0.26
CA GLU A 125 8.41 1.77 -1.36
C GLU A 125 9.02 0.74 -2.32
N VAL A 126 9.58 -0.35 -1.79
CA VAL A 126 10.10 -1.46 -2.60
C VAL A 126 8.99 -2.15 -3.40
N ASP A 127 7.85 -2.40 -2.76
CA ASP A 127 6.69 -3.06 -3.37
C ASP A 127 6.05 -2.20 -4.46
N LYS A 128 5.91 -0.88 -4.21
CA LYS A 128 5.47 0.09 -5.22
C LYS A 128 6.36 0.01 -6.45
N PHE A 129 7.68 0.08 -6.28
CA PHE A 129 8.60 -0.05 -7.40
C PHE A 129 8.46 -1.39 -8.11
N ALA A 130 8.52 -2.51 -7.39
CA ALA A 130 8.54 -3.84 -7.98
C ALA A 130 7.25 -4.12 -8.78
N LEU A 131 6.08 -3.83 -8.19
CA LEU A 131 4.80 -4.05 -8.85
C LEU A 131 4.58 -3.11 -10.04
N LEU A 132 4.86 -1.81 -9.88
CA LEU A 132 4.66 -0.84 -10.97
C LEU A 132 5.65 -1.10 -12.11
N HIS A 133 6.90 -1.45 -11.81
CA HIS A 133 7.88 -1.82 -12.82
C HIS A 133 7.49 -3.09 -13.56
N GLN A 134 7.07 -4.14 -12.84
CA GLN A 134 6.58 -5.37 -13.46
C GLN A 134 5.37 -5.08 -14.36
N LEU A 135 4.40 -4.31 -13.88
CA LEU A 135 3.20 -3.94 -14.63
C LEU A 135 3.52 -3.13 -15.89
N TRP A 136 4.46 -2.17 -15.78
CA TRP A 136 4.94 -1.41 -16.93
C TRP A 136 5.52 -2.33 -18.00
N ARG A 137 6.36 -3.29 -17.59
CA ARG A 137 6.99 -4.26 -18.50
C ARG A 137 6.01 -5.26 -19.11
N GLU A 138 4.95 -5.62 -18.40
CA GLU A 138 3.88 -6.50 -18.89
C GLU A 138 3.02 -5.81 -19.96
N GLN A 139 2.82 -4.49 -19.84
CA GLN A 139 1.84 -3.77 -20.65
C GLN A 139 2.47 -2.89 -21.74
N ARG A 140 3.77 -2.61 -21.64
CA ARG A 140 4.47 -1.66 -22.52
C ARG A 140 5.84 -2.17 -22.92
N ALA A 141 6.27 -1.80 -24.11
CA ALA A 141 7.60 -2.11 -24.65
C ALA A 141 8.60 -0.97 -24.46
N ASP A 142 8.15 0.19 -23.97
CA ASP A 142 8.98 1.38 -23.79
C ASP A 142 9.72 1.39 -22.44
N SER A 143 10.62 2.35 -22.30
CA SER A 143 11.43 2.52 -21.10
C SER A 143 10.56 2.91 -19.89
N PRO A 144 10.77 2.29 -18.70
CA PRO A 144 10.08 2.68 -17.47
C PRO A 144 10.64 3.97 -16.85
N GLN A 145 11.57 4.68 -17.50
CA GLN A 145 12.17 5.91 -16.97
C GLN A 145 11.16 6.96 -16.44
N PRO A 146 10.03 7.24 -17.13
CA PRO A 146 9.03 8.16 -16.59
C PRO A 146 8.46 7.71 -15.25
N LEU A 147 8.23 6.40 -15.09
CA LEU A 147 7.78 5.80 -13.84
C LEU A 147 8.84 5.96 -12.74
N LEU A 148 10.11 5.66 -13.05
CA LEU A 148 11.21 5.78 -12.08
C LEU A 148 11.40 7.22 -11.60
N ALA A 149 11.29 8.19 -12.51
CA ALA A 149 11.36 9.60 -12.16
C ALA A 149 10.21 9.98 -11.20
N CYS A 150 8.99 9.50 -11.43
CA CYS A 150 7.87 9.73 -10.51
C CYS A 150 8.09 9.09 -9.12
N LEU A 151 8.67 7.88 -9.06
CA LEU A 151 8.86 7.15 -7.81
C LEU A 151 10.03 7.67 -6.96
N PHE A 152 11.10 8.15 -7.59
CA PHE A 152 12.36 8.43 -6.88
C PHE A 152 12.88 9.86 -7.05
N GLU A 153 12.44 10.62 -8.06
CA GLU A 153 12.95 11.97 -8.35
C GLU A 153 11.91 13.07 -8.11
N HIS A 154 10.63 12.79 -8.34
CA HIS A 154 9.53 13.75 -8.29
C HIS A 154 8.51 13.42 -7.18
N ILE A 155 9.02 12.99 -6.03
CA ILE A 155 8.22 12.60 -4.88
C ILE A 155 7.60 13.84 -4.23
N SER A 156 6.31 13.73 -3.91
CA SER A 156 5.57 14.71 -3.12
C SER A 156 4.89 14.00 -1.96
N PHE A 157 5.06 14.53 -0.75
CA PHE A 157 4.43 13.97 0.45
C PHE A 157 3.08 14.64 0.72
N GLU A 158 2.17 13.91 1.35
CA GLU A 158 0.86 14.47 1.74
C GLU A 158 1.03 15.69 2.65
N ARG A 159 0.11 16.65 2.53
CA ARG A 159 0.10 17.83 3.40
C ARG A 159 -0.43 17.46 4.78
N GLY A 160 0.17 18.03 5.81
CA GLY A 160 -0.28 17.84 7.20
C GLY A 160 0.35 16.65 7.91
N LEU A 161 1.41 16.06 7.36
CA LEU A 161 2.28 15.15 8.10
C LEU A 161 2.99 15.89 9.23
N ASP A 162 3.08 15.26 10.39
CA ASP A 162 3.96 15.77 11.44
C ASP A 162 5.44 15.55 11.08
N ALA A 163 6.35 16.08 11.91
CA ALA A 163 7.78 15.99 11.65
C ALA A 163 8.31 14.55 11.65
N VAL A 164 7.72 13.67 12.46
CA VAL A 164 8.14 12.26 12.61
C VAL A 164 7.65 11.45 11.42
N GLU A 165 6.38 11.58 11.05
CA GLU A 165 5.82 10.97 9.84
C GLU A 165 6.57 11.43 8.60
N SER A 166 6.78 12.75 8.47
CA SER A 166 7.49 13.31 7.32
C SER A 166 8.91 12.79 7.20
N GLU A 167 9.64 12.63 8.32
CA GLU A 167 10.98 12.05 8.30
C GLU A 167 10.95 10.56 7.95
N ARG A 168 9.97 9.81 8.48
CA ARG A 168 9.80 8.39 8.19
C ARG A 168 9.62 8.14 6.68
N TYR A 169 8.70 8.87 6.02
CA TYR A 169 8.49 8.74 4.58
C TYR A 169 9.73 9.14 3.76
N ARG A 170 10.45 10.20 4.17
CA ARG A 170 11.71 10.60 3.50
C ARG A 170 12.79 9.53 3.61
N LEU A 171 12.97 8.95 4.79
CA LEU A 171 13.97 7.91 5.02
C LEU A 171 13.63 6.64 4.24
N ALA A 172 12.37 6.18 4.29
CA ALA A 172 11.89 5.02 3.54
C ALA A 172 12.17 5.17 2.05
N SER A 173 11.75 6.31 1.46
CA SER A 173 11.97 6.61 0.05
C SER A 173 13.46 6.71 -0.30
N HIS A 174 14.28 7.34 0.57
CA HIS A 174 15.73 7.42 0.37
C HIS A 174 16.38 6.04 0.32
N TYR A 175 16.04 5.13 1.23
CA TYR A 175 16.62 3.80 1.29
C TYR A 175 16.15 2.89 0.16
N ALA A 176 14.89 2.99 -0.26
CA ALA A 176 14.35 2.22 -1.38
C ALA A 176 15.00 2.61 -2.73
N ALA A 177 15.51 3.84 -2.86
CA ALA A 177 16.16 4.33 -4.08
C ALA A 177 17.63 3.91 -4.24
N ARG A 178 18.21 3.12 -3.32
CA ARG A 178 19.63 2.74 -3.30
C ARG A 178 19.86 1.32 -3.81
#